data_AF-A0A3D2J9T4-F1
#
_entry.id   AF-A0A3D2J9T4-F1
#
_cell.length_a   1.000
_cell.length_b   1.000
_cell.length_c   1.000
_cell.angle_alpha   90.00
_cell.angle_beta   90.00
_cell.angle_gamma   90.00
#
_symmetry.space_group_name_H-M   'P 1'
#
loop_
_entity.id
_entity.type
_entity.pdbx_description
1 polymer ?
#
loop_
_entity_poly.entity_id
_entity_poly.type
_entity_poly.pdbx_seq_one_letter_code
_entity_poly.pdbx_strand_id
1 'polypeptide(L)'
;MKKLLRRVFSSIVILLIMGIIAAIFIQLPLRQHIWNAGLLTQTPSAHYTSPIIVAHSTQQNENNTSPTESHTPTVTPSVSTHSGAISKGSASGTLSGTSSGPTNTTIPSTIPHAVGAHLVNAQGQPLVLHGAQIESSFINPTSWFSGNMPTTLFTETLFITMAQGWNMNAVRLPLSNWIYARDSINYVNQLDVVVQRANAAGLYVILDLHDNAKSGSPYGTNVPFPKTEDITFWRTIAGHFQSNPMVMFDVFNEPQSNGWQAWLHGGGTVDGATIVGMQDLVNAIRSVGARQIVIVEPGLGAVWYGITGYLINDANVMYSLHIYSGIASSAQSLDNAWSSLLNHYPIFYGEWGAIVNTYTPVQCGTIPHAQADQIVTNFLNYMASRNANWTAWEFTPYHLIQDYTTFTPTTLDIPWTCGDTTSHAGMGTIVRNFLTGK
;
A
#
# COMPACT_ATOMS: atom_id res chain seq x y z
N MET A 1 2.68 -0.03 -76.83
CA MET A 1 3.64 1.09 -76.70
C MET A 1 3.17 2.29 -75.86
N LYS A 2 1.88 2.67 -75.75
CA LYS A 2 1.45 3.84 -74.95
C LYS A 2 1.30 3.63 -73.43
N LYS A 3 1.35 2.39 -72.91
CA LYS A 3 1.30 2.09 -71.46
C LYS A 3 2.67 1.94 -70.77
N LEU A 4 3.76 1.83 -71.53
CA LEU A 4 5.12 1.70 -70.97
C LEU A 4 5.79 3.08 -70.76
N LEU A 5 5.39 4.12 -71.51
CA LEU A 5 5.92 5.48 -71.34
C LEU A 5 5.41 6.23 -70.09
N ARG A 6 4.23 5.88 -69.54
CA ARG A 6 3.69 6.56 -68.34
C ARG A 6 4.33 6.11 -67.03
N ARG A 7 4.96 4.92 -66.98
CA ARG A 7 5.64 4.43 -65.77
C ARG A 7 7.08 4.94 -65.63
N VAL A 8 7.73 5.35 -66.73
CA VAL A 8 9.09 5.91 -66.69
C VAL A 8 9.09 7.39 -66.28
N PHE A 9 8.04 8.15 -66.59
CA PHE A 9 7.93 9.57 -66.20
C PHE A 9 7.63 9.79 -64.71
N SER A 10 6.99 8.84 -64.02
CA SER A 10 6.64 9.01 -62.59
C SER A 10 7.82 8.76 -61.65
N SER A 11 8.82 7.98 -62.07
CA SER A 11 10.01 7.67 -61.25
C SER A 11 11.11 8.73 -61.36
N ILE A 12 11.14 9.53 -62.43
CA ILE A 12 12.15 10.58 -62.65
C ILE A 12 11.81 11.87 -61.85
N VAL A 13 10.53 12.13 -61.58
CA VAL A 13 10.08 13.30 -60.79
C VAL A 13 10.33 13.11 -59.29
N ILE A 14 10.31 11.88 -58.79
CA ILE A 14 10.54 11.58 -57.36
C ILE A 14 12.04 11.64 -56.98
N LEU A 15 12.94 11.32 -57.92
CA LEU A 15 14.40 11.43 -57.72
C LEU A 15 14.92 12.87 -57.80
N LEU A 16 14.21 13.79 -58.47
CA LEU A 16 14.57 15.21 -58.55
C LEU A 16 14.16 16.03 -57.31
N ILE A 17 13.17 15.57 -56.54
CA ILE A 17 12.70 16.24 -55.31
C ILE A 17 13.55 15.84 -54.09
N MET A 18 14.12 14.63 -54.07
CA MET A 18 15.03 14.19 -52.99
C MET A 18 16.45 14.76 -53.09
N GLY A 19 16.87 15.29 -54.25
CA GLY A 19 18.18 15.93 -54.44
C GLY A 19 18.28 17.40 -54.01
N ILE A 20 17.15 18.09 -53.78
CA ILE A 20 17.12 19.53 -53.49
C ILE A 20 17.03 19.84 -51.99
N ILE A 21 16.64 18.87 -51.14
CA ILE A 21 16.54 19.07 -49.68
C ILE A 21 17.88 18.81 -48.96
N ALA A 22 18.84 18.15 -49.60
CA ALA A 22 20.16 17.85 -49.02
C ALA A 22 21.21 18.96 -49.18
N ALA A 23 20.85 20.14 -49.73
CA ALA A 23 21.78 21.24 -50.01
C ALA A 23 21.53 22.54 -49.19
N ILE A 24 20.71 22.49 -48.12
CA ILE A 24 20.45 23.63 -47.21
C ILE A 24 21.06 23.40 -45.83
N PHE A 25 22.26 22.85 -45.78
CA PHE A 25 23.15 22.94 -44.61
C PHE A 25 24.56 22.99 -45.14
N ILE A 26 25.14 24.19 -45.25
CA ILE A 26 26.57 24.53 -45.14
C ILE A 26 26.73 26.01 -45.57
N GLN A 27 27.44 26.76 -44.73
CA GLN A 27 28.00 28.12 -44.89
C GLN A 27 27.07 29.34 -44.65
N LEU A 28 27.36 30.06 -43.55
CA LEU A 28 27.85 31.47 -43.53
C LEU A 28 28.18 31.89 -42.06
N PRO A 29 29.01 32.94 -41.82
CA PRO A 29 30.16 32.85 -40.93
C PRO A 29 30.09 33.72 -39.67
N LEU A 30 31.05 33.48 -38.77
CA LEU A 30 31.35 34.26 -37.57
C LEU A 30 31.45 35.78 -37.84
N ARG A 31 30.83 36.58 -36.96
CA ARG A 31 31.22 37.97 -36.68
C ARG A 31 31.41 38.16 -35.19
N GLN A 32 32.66 38.45 -34.80
CA GLN A 32 33.00 39.01 -33.50
C GLN A 32 32.65 40.50 -33.48
N HIS A 33 31.99 40.97 -32.42
CA HIS A 33 32.06 42.38 -32.02
C HIS A 33 32.09 42.50 -30.49
N ILE A 34 33.18 43.11 -30.02
CA ILE A 34 33.45 43.64 -28.68
C ILE A 34 32.70 44.96 -28.54
N TRP A 35 32.01 45.20 -27.42
CA TRP A 35 31.87 46.51 -26.77
C TRP A 35 31.60 46.36 -25.27
N ASN A 36 32.31 47.19 -24.49
CA ASN A 36 32.29 47.33 -23.02
C ASN A 36 31.17 48.28 -22.53
N ALA A 37 31.00 48.28 -21.19
CA ALA A 37 30.26 49.20 -20.30
C ALA A 37 28.82 48.75 -19.93
N GLY A 38 28.38 48.72 -18.67
CA GLY A 38 28.98 49.16 -17.41
C GLY A 38 28.17 48.67 -16.20
N LEU A 39 28.75 48.89 -15.02
CA LEU A 39 28.32 48.50 -13.67
C LEU A 39 26.82 48.65 -13.37
N LEU A 40 26.28 47.72 -12.55
CA LEU A 40 25.49 48.01 -11.34
C LEU A 40 25.43 46.77 -10.41
N THR A 41 26.27 46.84 -9.37
CA THR A 41 26.09 46.41 -7.95
C THR A 41 25.15 45.26 -7.53
N GLN A 42 25.76 44.29 -6.80
CA GLN A 42 25.31 43.58 -5.56
C GLN A 42 24.06 42.65 -5.66
N THR A 43 24.02 41.38 -5.21
CA THR A 43 24.55 40.67 -4.02
C THR A 43 24.42 39.12 -4.22
N PRO A 44 24.99 38.25 -3.35
CA PRO A 44 25.41 36.89 -3.71
C PRO A 44 24.34 35.80 -3.60
N SER A 45 24.54 34.74 -4.40
CA SER A 45 23.83 33.46 -4.32
C SER A 45 24.09 32.75 -2.99
N ALA A 46 23.05 32.50 -2.22
CA ALA A 46 23.08 31.50 -1.16
C ALA A 46 22.87 30.11 -1.79
N HIS A 47 23.95 29.34 -1.88
CA HIS A 47 23.88 27.90 -2.01
C HIS A 47 23.27 27.33 -0.73
N TYR A 48 22.01 26.87 -0.79
CA TYR A 48 21.48 25.92 0.17
C TYR A 48 21.57 24.51 -0.43
N THR A 49 22.68 23.84 -0.14
CA THR A 49 22.76 22.38 -0.24
C THR A 49 22.30 21.81 1.09
N SER A 50 21.04 21.41 1.19
CA SER A 50 20.60 20.45 2.22
C SER A 50 20.77 19.05 1.64
N PRO A 51 21.59 18.18 2.23
CA PRO A 51 21.60 16.78 1.85
C PRO A 51 20.39 16.13 2.52
N ILE A 52 19.29 15.97 1.79
CA ILE A 52 18.36 14.88 2.09
C ILE A 52 19.08 13.62 1.63
N ILE A 53 19.54 12.81 2.58
CA ILE A 53 20.05 11.47 2.30
C ILE A 53 18.84 10.67 1.82
N VAL A 54 18.62 10.66 0.51
CA VAL A 54 17.81 9.63 -0.15
C VAL A 54 18.69 8.40 -0.17
N ALA A 55 18.48 7.48 0.77
CA ALA A 55 19.12 6.18 0.72
C ALA A 55 18.65 5.47 -0.55
N HIS A 56 19.51 5.41 -1.57
CA HIS A 56 19.32 4.51 -2.69
C HIS A 56 19.44 3.09 -2.16
N SER A 57 18.31 2.39 -2.11
CA SER A 57 18.27 0.94 -1.88
C SER A 57 18.87 0.25 -3.11
N THR A 58 20.09 -0.24 -2.99
CA THR A 58 20.62 -1.25 -3.90
C THR A 58 19.96 -2.59 -3.57
N GLN A 59 19.23 -3.15 -4.52
CA GLN A 59 18.69 -4.50 -4.44
C GLN A 59 19.83 -5.50 -4.18
N GLN A 60 19.75 -6.23 -3.07
CA GLN A 60 20.43 -7.52 -2.95
C GLN A 60 19.41 -8.62 -3.16
N ASN A 61 19.74 -9.52 -4.08
CA ASN A 61 19.03 -10.75 -4.41
C ASN A 61 18.78 -11.58 -3.15
N GLU A 62 17.51 -11.79 -2.81
CA GLU A 62 17.12 -12.82 -1.85
C GLU A 62 16.42 -13.95 -2.59
N ASN A 63 17.22 -14.86 -3.13
CA ASN A 63 16.85 -16.26 -3.11
C ASN A 63 17.10 -16.73 -1.67
N ASN A 64 16.05 -17.07 -0.91
CA ASN A 64 16.29 -18.00 0.19
C ASN A 64 15.12 -18.92 0.52
N THR A 65 15.57 -20.14 0.79
CA THR A 65 14.89 -21.37 1.13
C THR A 65 14.19 -21.31 2.49
N SER A 66 13.06 -22.00 2.59
CA SER A 66 12.36 -22.33 3.84
C SER A 66 13.26 -23.03 4.86
N PRO A 67 13.12 -22.76 6.17
CA PRO A 67 13.50 -23.71 7.20
C PRO A 67 12.37 -24.72 7.42
N THR A 68 12.75 -25.99 7.27
CA THR A 68 12.00 -27.20 7.61
C THR A 68 11.62 -27.27 9.09
N GLU A 69 10.46 -27.88 9.33
CA GLU A 69 9.87 -28.25 10.61
C GLU A 69 10.85 -28.98 11.55
N SER A 70 10.79 -28.66 12.84
CA SER A 70 11.44 -29.41 13.91
C SER A 70 10.40 -29.88 14.92
N HIS A 71 10.33 -31.20 15.05
CA HIS A 71 9.51 -32.04 15.91
C HIS A 71 9.27 -31.55 17.35
N THR A 72 8.03 -31.73 17.84
CA THR A 72 7.67 -31.69 19.26
C THR A 72 7.28 -33.11 19.73
N PRO A 73 7.77 -33.59 20.89
CA PRO A 73 7.41 -34.92 21.39
C PRO A 73 6.08 -34.93 22.16
N THR A 74 5.32 -35.99 21.91
CA THR A 74 4.03 -36.35 22.52
C THR A 74 4.13 -36.55 24.03
N VAL A 75 3.29 -35.85 24.80
CA VAL A 75 2.98 -36.19 26.20
C VAL A 75 1.46 -36.32 26.34
N THR A 76 0.98 -37.55 26.44
CA THR A 76 -0.37 -37.92 26.90
C THR A 76 -0.52 -37.67 28.41
N PRO A 77 -1.71 -37.26 28.86
CA PRO A 77 -2.22 -37.76 30.13
C PRO A 77 -3.55 -38.51 29.98
N SER A 78 -3.58 -39.60 30.71
CA SER A 78 -4.61 -40.60 30.93
C SER A 78 -5.89 -40.06 31.58
N VAL A 79 -7.01 -40.61 31.12
CA VAL A 79 -8.34 -40.53 31.73
C VAL A 79 -8.36 -41.29 33.05
N SER A 80 -8.87 -40.67 34.11
CA SER A 80 -9.37 -41.37 35.31
C SER A 80 -10.79 -40.91 35.62
N THR A 81 -11.70 -41.89 35.59
CA THR A 81 -13.10 -41.79 35.99
C THR A 81 -13.20 -41.98 37.49
N HIS A 82 -13.88 -41.08 38.21
CA HIS A 82 -14.41 -41.37 39.55
C HIS A 82 -15.82 -40.81 39.68
N SER A 83 -16.77 -41.73 39.85
CA SER A 83 -18.18 -41.51 40.17
C SER A 83 -18.34 -41.12 41.63
N GLY A 84 -19.28 -40.21 41.92
CA GLY A 84 -19.75 -39.91 43.26
C GLY A 84 -20.96 -38.99 43.25
N ALA A 85 -22.15 -39.56 43.42
CA ALA A 85 -23.40 -38.83 43.63
C ALA A 85 -23.56 -38.45 45.11
N ILE A 86 -24.23 -37.33 45.42
CA ILE A 86 -25.41 -37.23 46.33
C ILE A 86 -25.89 -35.76 46.51
N SER A 87 -27.17 -35.57 46.16
CA SER A 87 -28.28 -34.72 46.64
C SER A 87 -28.17 -33.22 47.04
N LYS A 88 -29.02 -32.45 46.34
CA LYS A 88 -30.07 -31.47 46.76
C LYS A 88 -29.74 -30.35 47.77
N GLY A 89 -29.88 -29.13 47.27
CA GLY A 89 -30.28 -27.93 48.02
C GLY A 89 -30.76 -26.83 47.06
N SER A 90 -32.07 -26.56 47.03
CA SER A 90 -32.67 -25.44 46.28
C SER A 90 -32.37 -24.11 46.96
N ALA A 91 -31.98 -23.10 46.18
CA ALA A 91 -32.33 -21.71 46.45
C ALA A 91 -32.31 -20.91 45.13
N SER A 92 -33.42 -20.23 44.91
CA SER A 92 -33.76 -19.41 43.76
C SER A 92 -32.92 -18.14 43.71
N GLY A 93 -32.51 -17.72 42.50
CA GLY A 93 -31.75 -16.51 42.26
C GLY A 93 -31.53 -16.31 40.76
N THR A 94 -32.61 -16.07 40.02
CA THR A 94 -32.58 -15.82 38.57
C THR A 94 -31.96 -14.46 38.29
N LEU A 95 -30.65 -14.41 38.10
CA LEU A 95 -29.98 -13.30 37.41
C LEU A 95 -30.08 -13.57 35.92
N SER A 96 -31.11 -13.02 35.28
CA SER A 96 -31.21 -12.91 33.83
C SER A 96 -30.14 -11.93 33.33
N GLY A 97 -28.90 -12.44 33.20
CA GLY A 97 -27.88 -11.80 32.38
C GLY A 97 -28.25 -12.00 30.92
N THR A 98 -28.88 -11.00 30.32
CA THR A 98 -29.03 -10.92 28.86
C THR A 98 -27.63 -10.82 28.26
N SER A 99 -27.14 -11.95 27.74
CA SER A 99 -26.07 -12.00 26.75
C SER A 99 -26.48 -11.10 25.58
N SER A 100 -25.88 -9.92 25.49
CA SER A 100 -25.92 -9.11 24.29
C SER A 100 -25.14 -9.86 23.21
N GLY A 101 -25.86 -10.52 22.31
CA GLY A 101 -25.30 -11.06 21.07
C GLY A 101 -24.61 -9.97 20.24
N PRO A 102 -23.89 -10.34 19.18
CA PRO A 102 -23.16 -9.39 18.36
C PRO A 102 -24.14 -8.33 17.87
N THR A 103 -23.86 -7.08 18.20
CA THR A 103 -24.54 -5.94 17.59
C THR A 103 -24.42 -6.12 16.08
N ASN A 104 -25.56 -6.26 15.41
CA ASN A 104 -25.65 -6.22 13.95
C ASN A 104 -25.11 -4.87 13.49
N THR A 105 -23.80 -4.80 13.21
CA THR A 105 -23.17 -3.64 12.58
C THR A 105 -23.82 -3.50 11.22
N THR A 106 -24.66 -2.49 11.06
CA THR A 106 -25.40 -2.28 9.81
C THR A 106 -24.38 -1.82 8.78
N ILE A 107 -24.16 -2.63 7.72
CA ILE A 107 -23.31 -2.22 6.60
C ILE A 107 -23.88 -0.92 6.04
N PRO A 108 -23.07 0.16 5.90
CA PRO A 108 -23.54 1.43 5.36
C PRO A 108 -24.21 1.22 4.00
N SER A 109 -25.28 1.96 3.70
CA SER A 109 -25.96 1.84 2.40
C SER A 109 -25.31 2.67 1.29
N THR A 110 -24.37 3.56 1.62
CA THR A 110 -23.71 4.44 0.65
C THR A 110 -22.19 4.46 0.85
N ILE A 111 -21.50 4.60 -0.27
CA ILE A 111 -20.04 4.62 -0.38
C ILE A 111 -19.47 5.90 0.27
N PRO A 112 -18.46 5.81 1.16
CA PRO A 112 -17.71 6.97 1.64
C PRO A 112 -17.02 7.73 0.50
N HIS A 113 -16.85 9.03 0.64
CA HIS A 113 -16.22 9.84 -0.39
C HIS A 113 -15.32 10.95 0.17
N ALA A 114 -14.39 11.39 -0.66
CA ALA A 114 -13.51 12.51 -0.37
C ALA A 114 -14.26 13.86 -0.47
N VAL A 115 -13.99 14.74 0.49
CA VAL A 115 -14.43 16.14 0.51
C VAL A 115 -13.24 16.99 0.98
N GLY A 116 -12.56 17.65 0.04
CA GLY A 116 -11.31 18.36 0.32
C GLY A 116 -10.28 17.42 0.93
N ALA A 117 -9.73 17.79 2.09
CA ALA A 117 -8.71 17.03 2.79
C ALA A 117 -9.22 15.83 3.62
N HIS A 118 -10.50 15.50 3.55
CA HIS A 118 -11.13 14.55 4.47
C HIS A 118 -11.98 13.52 3.73
N LEU A 119 -12.17 12.36 4.36
CA LEU A 119 -13.23 11.43 3.96
C LEU A 119 -14.48 11.71 4.78
N VAL A 120 -15.63 11.48 4.18
CA VAL A 120 -16.91 11.46 4.89
C VAL A 120 -17.63 10.13 4.66
N ASN A 121 -18.29 9.65 5.71
CA ASN A 121 -19.11 8.45 5.64
C ASN A 121 -20.45 8.72 4.94
N ALA A 122 -21.29 7.69 4.90
CA ALA A 122 -22.64 7.72 4.34
C ALA A 122 -23.55 8.83 4.90
N GLN A 123 -23.31 9.26 6.14
CA GLN A 123 -24.10 10.27 6.84
C GLN A 123 -23.49 11.67 6.73
N GLY A 124 -22.43 11.85 5.93
CA GLY A 124 -21.70 13.11 5.81
C GLY A 124 -20.83 13.44 7.03
N GLN A 125 -20.60 12.47 7.92
CA GLN A 125 -19.74 12.65 9.09
C GLN A 125 -18.28 12.37 8.70
N PRO A 126 -17.30 13.06 9.33
CA PRO A 126 -15.89 12.76 9.11
C PRO A 126 -15.58 11.28 9.33
N LEU A 127 -14.85 10.69 8.39
CA LEU A 127 -14.32 9.34 8.46
C LEU A 127 -12.80 9.42 8.47
N VAL A 128 -12.17 8.78 9.45
CA VAL A 128 -10.72 8.58 9.49
C VAL A 128 -10.48 7.09 9.63
N LEU A 129 -9.73 6.51 8.69
CA LEU A 129 -9.43 5.09 8.66
C LEU A 129 -8.22 4.80 9.52
N HIS A 130 -8.36 3.97 10.54
CA HIS A 130 -7.28 3.50 11.38
C HIS A 130 -7.31 1.97 11.43
N GLY A 131 -6.22 1.35 11.02
CA GLY A 131 -6.20 -0.09 10.85
C GLY A 131 -4.81 -0.67 10.73
N ALA A 132 -4.74 -1.87 10.17
CA ALA A 132 -3.48 -2.52 9.87
C ALA A 132 -3.57 -3.29 8.56
N GLN A 133 -2.41 -3.51 7.97
CA GLN A 133 -2.25 -4.47 6.90
C GLN A 133 -2.19 -5.89 7.47
N ILE A 134 -2.63 -6.87 6.67
CA ILE A 134 -2.33 -8.29 6.88
C ILE A 134 -1.96 -8.93 5.55
N GLU A 135 -0.71 -9.37 5.43
CA GLU A 135 -0.29 -10.24 4.33
C GLU A 135 -0.81 -11.68 4.49
N SER A 136 -0.98 -12.38 3.37
CA SER A 136 -1.48 -13.75 3.36
C SER A 136 -1.08 -14.51 2.09
N SER A 137 -1.64 -15.69 1.88
CA SER A 137 -1.51 -16.40 0.61
C SER A 137 -2.13 -15.69 -0.60
N PHE A 138 -2.87 -14.59 -0.42
CA PHE A 138 -3.30 -13.74 -1.55
C PHE A 138 -2.14 -13.14 -2.35
N ILE A 139 -0.94 -13.06 -1.77
CA ILE A 139 0.29 -12.58 -2.43
C ILE A 139 1.44 -13.59 -2.33
N ASN A 140 1.16 -14.85 -2.04
CA ASN A 140 2.20 -15.87 -1.96
C ASN A 140 1.78 -17.08 -2.82
N PRO A 141 2.23 -17.15 -4.09
CA PRO A 141 1.88 -18.21 -5.01
C PRO A 141 2.23 -19.60 -4.45
N THR A 142 3.39 -19.75 -3.82
CA THR A 142 3.81 -21.03 -3.23
C THR A 142 2.80 -21.49 -2.19
N SER A 143 2.43 -20.61 -1.25
CA SER A 143 1.43 -20.91 -0.23
C SER A 143 0.06 -21.22 -0.84
N TRP A 144 -0.40 -20.39 -1.78
CA TRP A 144 -1.68 -20.55 -2.47
C TRP A 144 -1.79 -21.91 -3.19
N PHE A 145 -0.82 -22.24 -4.04
CA PHE A 145 -0.83 -23.46 -4.86
C PHE A 145 -0.48 -24.72 -4.06
N SER A 146 0.01 -24.59 -2.83
CA SER A 146 0.11 -25.69 -1.86
C SER A 146 -1.18 -25.94 -1.06
N GLY A 147 -2.24 -25.16 -1.31
CA GLY A 147 -3.55 -25.35 -0.67
C GLY A 147 -3.76 -24.52 0.62
N ASN A 148 -2.81 -23.65 0.99
CA ASN A 148 -2.97 -22.77 2.14
C ASN A 148 -3.85 -21.57 1.75
N MET A 149 -5.15 -21.70 1.99
CA MET A 149 -6.11 -20.66 1.60
C MET A 149 -6.11 -19.49 2.58
N PRO A 150 -6.30 -18.23 2.12
CA PRO A 150 -6.29 -17.04 2.99
C PRO A 150 -7.35 -17.10 4.09
N THR A 151 -8.48 -17.78 3.83
CA THR A 151 -9.58 -17.93 4.78
C THR A 151 -9.24 -18.72 6.04
N THR A 152 -8.09 -19.41 6.07
CA THR A 152 -7.55 -20.04 7.28
C THR A 152 -6.98 -19.01 8.27
N LEU A 153 -6.38 -17.94 7.74
CA LEU A 153 -5.88 -16.81 8.52
C LEU A 153 -7.01 -15.81 8.84
N PHE A 154 -7.77 -15.42 7.82
CA PHE A 154 -8.81 -14.40 7.90
C PHE A 154 -10.12 -14.94 8.50
N THR A 155 -10.06 -15.30 9.77
CA THR A 155 -11.19 -15.77 10.56
C THR A 155 -12.04 -14.62 11.09
N GLU A 156 -13.28 -14.93 11.52
CA GLU A 156 -14.14 -13.95 12.21
C GLU A 156 -13.46 -13.44 13.49
N THR A 157 -12.84 -14.33 14.28
CA THR A 157 -12.12 -13.96 15.51
C THR A 157 -11.03 -12.94 15.26
N LEU A 158 -10.26 -13.09 14.17
CA LEU A 158 -9.22 -12.14 13.80
C LEU A 158 -9.82 -10.75 13.54
N PHE A 159 -10.87 -10.65 12.71
CA PHE A 159 -11.47 -9.36 12.39
C PHE A 159 -12.24 -8.74 13.55
N ILE A 160 -12.91 -9.55 14.39
CA ILE A 160 -13.51 -9.09 15.64
C ILE A 160 -12.43 -8.55 16.59
N THR A 161 -11.26 -9.19 16.66
CA THR A 161 -10.16 -8.70 17.50
C THR A 161 -9.63 -7.36 17.01
N MET A 162 -9.43 -7.20 15.70
CA MET A 162 -9.05 -5.91 15.12
C MET A 162 -10.11 -4.83 15.42
N ALA A 163 -11.37 -5.11 15.12
CA ALA A 163 -12.44 -4.13 15.22
C ALA A 163 -12.80 -3.79 16.68
N GLN A 164 -13.04 -4.80 17.52
CA GLN A 164 -13.58 -4.62 18.87
C GLN A 164 -12.48 -4.65 19.94
N GLY A 165 -11.43 -5.45 19.75
CA GLY A 165 -10.33 -5.58 20.71
C GLY A 165 -9.28 -4.47 20.61
N TRP A 166 -9.10 -3.94 19.40
CA TRP A 166 -8.13 -2.89 19.08
C TRP A 166 -8.77 -1.59 18.59
N ASN A 167 -10.10 -1.53 18.38
CA ASN A 167 -10.80 -0.34 17.88
C ASN A 167 -10.35 0.12 16.48
N MET A 168 -9.93 -0.83 15.63
CA MET A 168 -9.66 -0.55 14.21
C MET A 168 -10.96 -0.46 13.42
N ASN A 169 -10.96 0.31 12.34
CA ASN A 169 -12.08 0.38 11.39
C ASN A 169 -11.67 0.06 9.95
N ALA A 170 -10.41 -0.29 9.71
CA ALA A 170 -9.90 -0.65 8.38
C ALA A 170 -8.93 -1.84 8.42
N VAL A 171 -8.88 -2.58 7.32
CA VAL A 171 -7.86 -3.59 7.03
C VAL A 171 -7.38 -3.44 5.59
N ARG A 172 -6.06 -3.40 5.38
CA ARG A 172 -5.43 -3.42 4.04
C ARG A 172 -5.02 -4.84 3.68
N LEU A 173 -5.46 -5.29 2.50
CA LEU A 173 -5.26 -6.65 2.00
C LEU A 173 -4.47 -6.60 0.68
N PRO A 174 -3.19 -6.98 0.70
CA PRO A 174 -2.39 -7.16 -0.51
C PRO A 174 -2.97 -8.27 -1.39
N LEU A 175 -2.99 -8.02 -2.68
CA LEU A 175 -3.51 -8.90 -3.73
C LEU A 175 -2.46 -9.11 -4.84
N SER A 176 -2.56 -10.25 -5.50
CA SER A 176 -1.73 -10.65 -6.63
C SER A 176 -2.58 -10.87 -7.88
N ASN A 177 -2.39 -10.01 -8.87
CA ASN A 177 -2.85 -10.22 -10.24
C ASN A 177 -2.32 -11.53 -10.84
N TRP A 178 -1.12 -11.98 -10.44
CA TRP A 178 -0.48 -13.20 -10.97
C TRP A 178 -1.10 -14.50 -10.46
N ILE A 179 -1.47 -14.54 -9.18
CA ILE A 179 -2.23 -15.68 -8.64
C ILE A 179 -3.64 -15.66 -9.25
N TYR A 180 -4.29 -14.49 -9.28
CA TYR A 180 -5.59 -14.32 -9.92
C TYR A 180 -5.60 -14.81 -11.38
N ALA A 181 -4.59 -14.46 -12.19
CA ALA A 181 -4.51 -14.85 -13.59
C ALA A 181 -4.47 -16.38 -13.79
N ARG A 182 -4.02 -17.12 -12.78
CA ARG A 182 -3.87 -18.58 -12.80
C ARG A 182 -5.04 -19.32 -12.14
N ASP A 183 -5.75 -18.69 -11.20
CA ASP A 183 -6.80 -19.32 -10.40
C ASP A 183 -7.95 -18.35 -10.05
N SER A 184 -8.43 -17.61 -11.06
CA SER A 184 -9.34 -16.46 -10.89
C SER A 184 -10.62 -16.77 -10.10
N ILE A 185 -11.26 -17.90 -10.36
CA ILE A 185 -12.53 -18.28 -9.70
C ILE A 185 -12.30 -18.49 -8.20
N ASN A 186 -11.31 -19.29 -7.83
CA ASN A 186 -11.02 -19.52 -6.42
C ASN A 186 -10.47 -18.25 -5.76
N TYR A 187 -9.65 -17.47 -6.46
CA TYR A 187 -9.13 -16.19 -5.97
C TYR A 187 -10.25 -15.24 -5.53
N VAL A 188 -11.23 -15.02 -6.41
CA VAL A 188 -12.38 -14.16 -6.12
C VAL A 188 -13.27 -14.77 -5.03
N ASN A 189 -13.52 -16.08 -5.02
CA ASN A 189 -14.31 -16.73 -3.97
C ASN A 189 -13.67 -16.61 -2.58
N GLN A 190 -12.35 -16.78 -2.46
CA GLN A 190 -11.66 -16.55 -1.19
C GLN A 190 -11.77 -15.09 -0.78
N LEU A 191 -11.60 -14.16 -1.74
CA LEU A 191 -11.71 -12.73 -1.49
C LEU A 191 -13.10 -12.33 -1.00
N ASP A 192 -14.17 -12.90 -1.57
CA ASP A 192 -15.55 -12.70 -1.10
C ASP A 192 -15.73 -13.06 0.37
N VAL A 193 -15.27 -14.25 0.76
CA VAL A 193 -15.38 -14.72 2.15
C VAL A 193 -14.61 -13.80 3.10
N VAL A 194 -13.41 -13.39 2.71
CA VAL A 194 -12.56 -12.51 3.54
C VAL A 194 -13.17 -11.11 3.67
N VAL A 195 -13.60 -10.50 2.56
CA VAL A 195 -14.26 -9.20 2.54
C VAL A 195 -15.55 -9.22 3.36
N GLN A 196 -16.37 -10.26 3.21
CA GLN A 196 -17.61 -10.41 3.96
C GLN A 196 -17.36 -10.47 5.47
N ARG A 197 -16.38 -11.26 5.92
CA ARG A 197 -16.04 -11.38 7.35
C ARG A 197 -15.52 -10.06 7.91
N ALA A 198 -14.64 -9.37 7.18
CA ALA A 198 -14.10 -8.07 7.60
C ALA A 198 -15.22 -7.01 7.69
N ASN A 199 -16.08 -6.90 6.67
CA ASN A 199 -17.19 -5.96 6.69
C ASN A 199 -18.21 -6.28 7.79
N ALA A 200 -18.49 -7.55 8.06
CA ALA A 200 -19.37 -7.97 9.16
C ALA A 200 -18.80 -7.56 10.54
N ALA A 201 -17.48 -7.56 10.70
CA ALA A 201 -16.81 -7.05 11.90
C ALA A 201 -16.79 -5.50 11.98
N GLY A 202 -17.21 -4.80 10.92
CA GLY A 202 -17.23 -3.33 10.86
C GLY A 202 -15.97 -2.71 10.24
N LEU A 203 -15.12 -3.50 9.59
CA LEU A 203 -13.90 -3.02 8.94
C LEU A 203 -14.15 -2.65 7.47
N TYR A 204 -13.69 -1.47 7.06
CA TYR A 204 -13.42 -1.16 5.66
C TYR A 204 -12.27 -2.05 5.16
N VAL A 205 -12.41 -2.57 3.95
CA VAL A 205 -11.38 -3.40 3.30
C VAL A 205 -10.73 -2.61 2.18
N ILE A 206 -9.44 -2.37 2.31
CA ILE A 206 -8.63 -1.71 1.29
C ILE A 206 -7.93 -2.83 0.51
N LEU A 207 -8.32 -3.01 -0.74
CA LEU A 207 -7.73 -4.00 -1.64
C LEU A 207 -6.52 -3.36 -2.33
N ASP A 208 -5.33 -3.88 -2.05
CA ASP A 208 -4.06 -3.36 -2.56
C ASP A 208 -3.50 -4.27 -3.66
N LEU A 209 -3.19 -3.73 -4.84
CA LEU A 209 -2.46 -4.50 -5.85
C LEU A 209 -0.96 -4.49 -5.53
N HIS A 210 -0.47 -5.63 -5.07
CA HIS A 210 0.89 -5.79 -4.58
C HIS A 210 1.79 -6.50 -5.60
N ASP A 211 1.89 -5.96 -6.82
CA ASP A 211 2.63 -6.59 -7.93
C ASP A 211 4.15 -6.47 -7.76
N ASN A 212 4.73 -7.49 -7.13
CA ASN A 212 6.18 -7.67 -6.98
C ASN A 212 6.58 -9.16 -7.06
N ALA A 213 7.88 -9.46 -6.89
CA ALA A 213 8.40 -10.83 -6.92
C ALA A 213 7.69 -11.78 -5.94
N LYS A 214 7.38 -11.31 -4.72
CA LYS A 214 6.68 -12.10 -3.69
C LYS A 214 5.29 -12.53 -4.16
N SER A 215 4.57 -11.62 -4.82
CA SER A 215 3.26 -11.87 -5.42
C SER A 215 3.27 -12.79 -6.63
N GLY A 216 4.44 -13.17 -7.14
CA GLY A 216 4.59 -14.03 -8.32
C GLY A 216 4.86 -13.29 -9.62
N SER A 217 5.26 -12.03 -9.57
CA SER A 217 5.56 -11.23 -10.76
C SER A 217 6.70 -11.85 -11.57
N PRO A 218 6.52 -12.09 -12.89
CA PRO A 218 7.56 -12.66 -13.74
C PRO A 218 8.68 -11.67 -14.02
N TYR A 219 8.48 -10.39 -13.71
CA TYR A 219 9.47 -9.32 -13.89
C TYR A 219 10.39 -9.15 -12.66
N GLY A 220 10.17 -9.95 -11.61
CA GLY A 220 10.93 -9.86 -10.36
C GLY A 220 10.76 -8.50 -9.69
N THR A 221 11.85 -7.98 -9.12
CA THR A 221 11.91 -6.65 -8.49
C THR A 221 12.31 -5.54 -9.47
N ASN A 222 12.49 -5.86 -10.75
CA ASN A 222 13.05 -4.94 -11.74
C ASN A 222 12.00 -4.00 -12.35
N VAL A 223 10.71 -4.39 -12.29
CA VAL A 223 9.61 -3.62 -12.90
C VAL A 223 8.42 -3.47 -11.94
N PRO A 224 8.59 -2.78 -10.80
CA PRO A 224 7.46 -2.44 -9.93
C PRO A 224 6.74 -1.22 -10.52
N PHE A 225 6.27 -1.33 -11.75
CA PHE A 225 5.42 -0.35 -12.40
C PHE A 225 4.06 -1.00 -12.66
N PRO A 226 2.98 -0.22 -12.73
CA PRO A 226 1.74 -0.68 -13.32
C PRO A 226 1.95 -1.19 -14.73
N LYS A 227 1.32 -2.30 -15.05
CA LYS A 227 1.39 -2.99 -16.35
C LYS A 227 0.00 -3.17 -16.94
N THR A 228 -0.06 -3.60 -18.19
CA THR A 228 -1.33 -3.77 -18.91
C THR A 228 -2.22 -4.84 -18.27
N GLU A 229 -1.62 -5.85 -17.67
CA GLU A 229 -2.29 -6.92 -16.90
C GLU A 229 -3.09 -6.35 -15.71
N ASP A 230 -2.58 -5.29 -15.08
CA ASP A 230 -3.17 -4.66 -13.91
C ASP A 230 -4.49 -3.94 -14.24
N ILE A 231 -4.61 -3.39 -15.46
CA ILE A 231 -5.87 -2.84 -15.96
C ILE A 231 -6.95 -3.92 -16.02
N THR A 232 -6.60 -5.12 -16.48
CA THR A 232 -7.55 -6.22 -16.59
C THR A 232 -7.94 -6.73 -15.21
N PHE A 233 -6.96 -6.88 -14.31
CA PHE A 233 -7.20 -7.21 -12.91
C PHE A 233 -8.18 -6.22 -12.26
N TRP A 234 -7.92 -4.92 -12.39
CA TRP A 234 -8.76 -3.90 -11.76
C TRP A 234 -10.16 -3.83 -12.30
N ARG A 235 -10.38 -4.02 -13.60
CA ARG A 235 -11.75 -4.12 -14.15
C ARG A 235 -12.52 -5.27 -13.51
N THR A 236 -11.89 -6.43 -13.34
CA THR A 236 -12.55 -7.59 -12.71
C THR A 236 -12.84 -7.30 -11.23
N ILE A 237 -11.82 -6.97 -10.43
CA ILE A 237 -11.98 -6.83 -8.98
C ILE A 237 -12.92 -5.67 -8.65
N ALA A 238 -12.77 -4.52 -9.30
CA ALA A 238 -13.65 -3.39 -9.06
C ALA A 238 -15.07 -3.67 -9.54
N GLY A 239 -15.26 -4.35 -10.67
CA GLY A 239 -16.58 -4.71 -11.18
C GLY A 239 -17.31 -5.67 -10.26
N HIS A 240 -16.57 -6.58 -9.63
CA HIS A 240 -17.09 -7.53 -8.65
C HIS A 240 -17.53 -6.85 -7.36
N PHE A 241 -16.72 -5.92 -6.82
CA PHE A 241 -17.01 -5.24 -5.55
C PHE A 241 -17.71 -3.88 -5.71
N GLN A 242 -18.09 -3.42 -6.90
CA GLN A 242 -18.59 -2.05 -7.14
C GLN A 242 -19.79 -1.63 -6.27
N SER A 243 -20.59 -2.59 -5.81
CA SER A 243 -21.76 -2.34 -4.95
C SER A 243 -21.45 -2.44 -3.46
N ASN A 244 -20.22 -2.79 -3.08
CA ASN A 244 -19.80 -2.88 -1.69
C ASN A 244 -19.25 -1.52 -1.20
N PRO A 245 -19.97 -0.83 -0.30
CA PRO A 245 -19.58 0.49 0.19
C PRO A 245 -18.44 0.45 1.21
N MET A 246 -18.06 -0.74 1.67
CA MET A 246 -16.96 -0.92 2.61
C MET A 246 -15.66 -1.37 1.95
N VAL A 247 -15.60 -1.41 0.61
CA VAL A 247 -14.38 -1.71 -0.14
C VAL A 247 -13.74 -0.42 -0.66
N MET A 248 -12.42 -0.35 -0.66
CA MET A 248 -11.61 0.69 -1.30
C MET A 248 -10.52 0.03 -2.14
N PHE A 249 -9.97 0.77 -3.11
CA PHE A 249 -8.99 0.22 -4.05
C PHE A 249 -7.68 0.99 -3.99
N ASP A 250 -6.62 0.35 -3.52
CA ASP A 250 -5.25 0.84 -3.56
C ASP A 250 -4.56 0.29 -4.80
N VAL A 251 -4.37 1.16 -5.80
CA VAL A 251 -4.27 0.70 -7.19
C VAL A 251 -2.95 0.01 -7.50
N PHE A 252 -1.88 0.32 -6.77
CA PHE A 252 -0.58 -0.28 -6.97
C PHE A 252 0.34 0.04 -5.79
N ASN A 253 0.85 -1.01 -5.15
CA ASN A 253 1.82 -0.90 -4.08
C ASN A 253 3.17 -0.38 -4.58
N GLU A 254 3.64 0.73 -4.01
CA GLU A 254 5.02 1.22 -4.15
C GLU A 254 5.61 1.21 -5.58
N PRO A 255 4.98 1.89 -6.56
CA PRO A 255 5.50 1.90 -7.92
C PRO A 255 6.90 2.53 -7.98
N GLN A 256 7.87 1.95 -8.67
CA GLN A 256 9.03 2.73 -9.10
C GLN A 256 8.59 3.63 -10.24
N SER A 257 9.05 4.88 -10.25
CA SER A 257 8.83 5.79 -11.36
C SER A 257 9.99 6.77 -11.47
N ASN A 258 10.42 7.04 -12.71
CA ASN A 258 11.47 8.02 -13.02
C ASN A 258 10.88 9.44 -13.22
N GLY A 259 9.76 9.76 -12.56
CA GLY A 259 9.17 11.09 -12.52
C GLY A 259 7.64 11.09 -12.73
N TRP A 260 7.01 12.22 -12.40
CA TRP A 260 5.55 12.30 -12.33
C TRP A 260 4.81 12.08 -13.65
N GLN A 261 5.44 12.38 -14.80
CA GLN A 261 4.87 12.10 -16.12
C GLN A 261 4.70 10.58 -16.33
N ALA A 262 5.73 9.79 -16.03
CA ALA A 262 5.70 8.33 -16.16
C ALA A 262 4.82 7.70 -15.08
N TRP A 263 4.82 8.26 -13.86
CA TRP A 263 3.93 7.83 -12.80
C TRP A 263 2.46 7.98 -13.21
N LEU A 264 2.08 9.14 -13.76
CA LEU A 264 0.69 9.43 -14.09
C LEU A 264 0.22 8.71 -15.37
N HIS A 265 1.07 8.67 -16.40
CA HIS A 265 0.70 8.27 -17.76
C HIS A 265 1.39 6.98 -18.25
N GLY A 266 2.28 6.40 -17.45
CA GLY A 266 3.07 5.24 -17.85
C GLY A 266 3.99 5.54 -19.01
N GLY A 267 4.17 4.55 -19.88
CA GLY A 267 4.87 4.67 -21.15
C GLY A 267 6.14 3.84 -21.25
N GLY A 268 6.43 3.43 -22.50
CA GLY A 268 7.60 2.62 -22.82
C GLY A 268 7.43 1.15 -22.46
N THR A 269 8.56 0.45 -22.45
CA THR A 269 8.65 -0.97 -22.11
C THR A 269 9.89 -1.18 -21.25
N VAL A 270 9.74 -1.85 -20.11
CA VAL A 270 10.84 -2.21 -19.20
C VAL A 270 10.81 -3.72 -19.01
N ASP A 271 11.93 -4.39 -19.24
CA ASP A 271 12.08 -5.86 -19.19
C ASP A 271 10.94 -6.63 -19.89
N GLY A 272 10.47 -6.10 -21.02
CA GLY A 272 9.39 -6.70 -21.82
C GLY A 272 7.97 -6.39 -21.33
N ALA A 273 7.80 -5.75 -20.18
CA ALA A 273 6.52 -5.27 -19.69
C ALA A 273 6.14 -3.93 -20.33
N THR A 274 4.89 -3.80 -20.79
CA THR A 274 4.35 -2.49 -21.21
C THR A 274 3.85 -1.74 -19.98
N ILE A 275 4.45 -0.58 -19.73
CA ILE A 275 4.17 0.22 -18.53
C ILE A 275 2.97 1.12 -18.76
N VAL A 276 2.02 1.12 -17.82
CA VAL A 276 0.84 1.99 -17.79
C VAL A 276 0.93 2.95 -16.60
N GLY A 277 0.11 3.99 -16.61
CA GLY A 277 0.12 4.99 -15.53
C GLY A 277 -0.83 4.64 -14.40
N MET A 278 -0.64 5.29 -13.24
CA MET A 278 -1.59 5.20 -12.13
C MET A 278 -3.00 5.66 -12.55
N GLN A 279 -3.09 6.66 -13.44
CA GLN A 279 -4.38 7.11 -13.99
C GLN A 279 -5.06 6.02 -14.83
N ASP A 280 -4.32 5.16 -15.51
CA ASP A 280 -4.91 4.06 -16.30
C ASP A 280 -5.58 3.03 -15.39
N LEU A 281 -4.98 2.75 -14.21
CA LEU A 281 -5.59 1.86 -13.22
C LEU A 281 -6.85 2.48 -12.61
N VAL A 282 -6.80 3.77 -12.25
CA VAL A 282 -7.97 4.54 -11.78
C VAL A 282 -9.10 4.49 -12.83
N ASN A 283 -8.76 4.75 -14.10
CA ASN A 283 -9.72 4.68 -15.21
C ASN A 283 -10.29 3.27 -15.39
N ALA A 284 -9.48 2.22 -15.18
CA ALA A 284 -9.94 0.84 -15.23
C ALA A 284 -11.04 0.57 -14.19
N ILE A 285 -10.83 1.00 -12.94
CA ILE A 285 -11.80 0.92 -11.85
C ILE A 285 -13.08 1.70 -12.20
N ARG A 286 -12.94 2.94 -12.69
CA ARG A 286 -14.12 3.76 -13.05
C ARG A 286 -14.86 3.22 -14.27
N SER A 287 -14.17 2.57 -15.21
CA SER A 287 -14.79 2.05 -16.44
C SER A 287 -15.88 1.00 -16.21
N VAL A 288 -15.87 0.35 -15.04
CA VAL A 288 -16.87 -0.65 -14.65
C VAL A 288 -17.97 -0.09 -13.75
N GLY A 289 -17.96 1.21 -13.44
CA GLY A 289 -18.99 1.87 -12.63
C GLY A 289 -18.70 1.93 -11.12
N ALA A 290 -17.53 1.46 -10.69
CA ALA A 290 -17.11 1.51 -9.29
C ALA A 290 -16.88 2.96 -8.83
N ARG A 291 -17.46 3.33 -7.69
CA ARG A 291 -17.47 4.70 -7.13
C ARG A 291 -16.66 4.84 -5.84
N GLN A 292 -16.12 3.73 -5.35
CA GLN A 292 -15.35 3.69 -4.10
C GLN A 292 -14.09 4.55 -4.15
N ILE A 293 -13.57 4.87 -2.97
CA ILE A 293 -12.31 5.61 -2.83
C ILE A 293 -11.21 4.81 -3.53
N VAL A 294 -10.42 5.54 -4.32
CA VAL A 294 -9.22 5.01 -4.97
C VAL A 294 -7.99 5.62 -4.31
N ILE A 295 -7.01 4.80 -3.97
CA ILE A 295 -5.78 5.18 -3.29
C ILE A 295 -4.64 5.06 -4.28
N VAL A 296 -3.77 6.08 -4.32
CA VAL A 296 -2.58 6.10 -5.18
C VAL A 296 -1.34 6.47 -4.38
N GLU A 297 -0.21 5.87 -4.74
CA GLU A 297 1.04 6.01 -4.00
C GLU A 297 2.14 6.61 -4.88
N PRO A 298 3.14 7.32 -4.33
CA PRO A 298 4.17 7.97 -5.13
C PRO A 298 5.28 7.01 -5.56
N GLY A 299 5.47 5.93 -4.79
CA GLY A 299 6.49 4.93 -5.02
C GLY A 299 7.31 4.54 -3.81
N LEU A 300 8.09 3.47 -3.95
CA LEU A 300 8.97 2.92 -2.90
C LEU A 300 9.93 4.00 -2.37
N GLY A 301 9.76 4.37 -1.09
CA GLY A 301 10.58 5.39 -0.43
C GLY A 301 10.44 6.80 -1.00
N ALA A 302 9.47 7.04 -1.89
CA ALA A 302 9.22 8.34 -2.49
C ALA A 302 8.32 9.21 -1.61
N VAL A 303 8.36 10.52 -1.86
CA VAL A 303 7.47 11.51 -1.25
C VAL A 303 6.83 12.37 -2.35
N TRP A 304 5.81 13.15 -2.04
CA TRP A 304 5.02 13.91 -3.01
C TRP A 304 5.67 15.22 -3.49
N TYR A 305 6.99 15.38 -3.31
CA TYR A 305 7.69 16.58 -3.76
C TYR A 305 7.60 16.76 -5.29
N GLY A 306 7.14 17.94 -5.72
CA GLY A 306 7.08 18.28 -7.14
C GLY A 306 5.89 17.70 -7.92
N ILE A 307 4.89 17.12 -7.24
CA ILE A 307 3.70 16.52 -7.87
C ILE A 307 2.83 17.52 -8.65
N THR A 308 3.01 18.83 -8.44
CA THR A 308 2.19 19.88 -9.06
C THR A 308 2.04 19.70 -10.57
N GLY A 309 0.78 19.59 -11.03
CA GLY A 309 0.44 19.37 -12.44
C GLY A 309 0.26 17.91 -12.84
N TYR A 310 0.50 16.96 -11.94
CA TYR A 310 0.39 15.52 -12.19
C TYR A 310 -0.60 14.84 -11.24
N LEU A 311 -1.72 15.49 -10.92
CA LEU A 311 -2.73 14.94 -10.03
C LEU A 311 -3.61 13.92 -10.76
N ILE A 312 -4.10 12.91 -10.03
CA ILE A 312 -5.12 12.00 -10.53
C ILE A 312 -6.40 12.78 -10.81
N ASN A 313 -6.94 12.60 -12.01
CA ASN A 313 -8.22 13.15 -12.42
C ASN A 313 -9.37 12.25 -11.94
N ASP A 314 -9.61 12.26 -10.62
CA ASP A 314 -10.73 11.57 -9.97
C ASP A 314 -11.17 12.37 -8.75
N ALA A 315 -12.48 12.48 -8.53
CA ALA A 315 -13.02 13.24 -7.41
C ALA A 315 -12.96 12.48 -6.07
N ASN A 316 -12.81 11.15 -6.12
CA ASN A 316 -12.82 10.28 -4.94
C ASN A 316 -11.49 9.53 -4.82
N VAL A 317 -10.40 10.31 -4.77
CA VAL A 317 -9.03 9.83 -4.63
C VAL A 317 -8.43 10.21 -3.27
N MET A 318 -7.60 9.32 -2.74
CA MET A 318 -6.78 9.51 -1.55
C MET A 318 -5.32 9.23 -1.91
N TYR A 319 -4.39 9.99 -1.33
CA TYR A 319 -2.96 9.85 -1.64
C TYR A 319 -2.24 9.16 -0.48
N SER A 320 -1.45 8.14 -0.79
CA SER A 320 -0.73 7.31 0.17
C SER A 320 0.72 7.76 0.39
N LEU A 321 1.32 7.38 1.52
CA LEU A 321 2.76 7.35 1.76
C LEU A 321 3.13 6.13 2.61
N HIS A 322 4.24 5.48 2.27
CA HIS A 322 4.82 4.42 3.08
C HIS A 322 6.01 4.97 3.88
N ILE A 323 6.03 4.73 5.19
CA ILE A 323 7.05 5.33 6.07
C ILE A 323 7.47 4.43 7.24
N TYR A 324 8.76 4.08 7.24
CA TYR A 324 9.38 3.26 8.29
C TYR A 324 10.40 4.07 9.09
N SER A 325 11.66 4.13 8.68
CA SER A 325 12.68 4.93 9.38
C SER A 325 12.36 6.42 9.44
N GLY A 326 11.51 6.90 8.53
CA GLY A 326 11.00 8.26 8.49
C GLY A 326 10.03 8.62 9.62
N ILE A 327 9.49 7.67 10.39
CA ILE A 327 8.57 7.97 11.52
C ILE A 327 9.25 8.84 12.60
N ALA A 328 10.59 8.82 12.67
CA ALA A 328 11.38 9.65 13.56
C ALA A 328 11.55 11.10 13.06
N SER A 329 11.03 11.43 11.89
CA SER A 329 11.15 12.76 11.29
C SER A 329 10.35 13.81 12.06
N SER A 330 10.77 15.07 11.98
CA SER A 330 10.02 16.19 12.54
C SER A 330 8.65 16.35 11.85
N ALA A 331 7.66 16.90 12.56
CA ALA A 331 6.35 17.22 11.97
C ALA A 331 6.46 18.09 10.70
N GLN A 332 7.40 19.05 10.68
CA GLN A 332 7.65 19.88 9.49
C GLN A 332 8.16 19.05 8.31
N SER A 333 9.04 18.10 8.55
CA SER A 333 9.55 17.19 7.51
C SER A 333 8.44 16.29 6.97
N LEU A 334 7.56 15.81 7.84
CA LEU A 334 6.41 14.99 7.46
C LEU A 334 5.38 15.81 6.67
N ASP A 335 5.09 17.05 7.07
CA ASP A 335 4.24 17.96 6.30
C ASP A 335 4.85 18.23 4.91
N ASN A 336 6.15 18.46 4.84
CA ASN A 336 6.86 18.70 3.58
C ASN A 336 6.81 17.48 2.64
N ALA A 337 6.77 16.26 3.19
CA ALA A 337 6.67 15.03 2.40
C ALA A 337 5.34 14.93 1.63
N TRP A 338 4.26 15.52 2.15
CA TRP A 338 2.97 15.61 1.47
C TRP A 338 2.90 16.73 0.42
N SER A 339 3.84 17.69 0.46
CA SER A 339 3.92 18.79 -0.49
C SER A 339 2.57 19.50 -0.69
N SER A 340 2.19 19.78 -1.95
CA SER A 340 0.94 20.47 -2.31
C SER A 340 -0.33 19.65 -2.06
N LEU A 341 -0.24 18.36 -1.71
CA LEU A 341 -1.41 17.53 -1.41
C LEU A 341 -1.95 17.77 -0.01
N LEU A 342 -1.09 18.17 0.93
CA LEU A 342 -1.48 18.44 2.31
C LEU A 342 -2.60 19.49 2.34
N ASN A 343 -3.64 19.23 3.12
CA ASN A 343 -4.84 20.07 3.26
C ASN A 343 -5.71 20.23 2.00
N HIS A 344 -5.40 19.53 0.90
CA HIS A 344 -6.20 19.57 -0.34
C HIS A 344 -6.83 18.21 -0.67
N TYR A 345 -6.19 17.12 -0.26
CA TYR A 345 -6.66 15.75 -0.46
C TYR A 345 -6.61 14.96 0.84
N PRO A 346 -7.44 13.91 0.99
CA PRO A 346 -7.26 12.95 2.08
C PRO A 346 -5.89 12.30 1.93
N ILE A 347 -5.17 12.24 3.04
CA ILE A 347 -3.86 11.59 3.14
C ILE A 347 -3.99 10.25 3.85
N PHE A 348 -3.19 9.29 3.41
CA PHE A 348 -3.18 7.92 3.92
C PHE A 348 -1.75 7.44 4.14
N TYR A 349 -1.44 6.91 5.31
CA TYR A 349 -0.21 6.13 5.49
C TYR A 349 -0.54 4.66 5.28
N GLY A 350 -0.44 4.19 4.02
CA GLY A 350 -0.80 2.82 3.63
C GLY A 350 0.03 1.75 4.32
N GLU A 351 1.30 2.08 4.59
CA GLU A 351 2.18 1.26 5.40
C GLU A 351 3.04 2.16 6.27
N TRP A 352 3.13 1.82 7.54
CA TRP A 352 4.08 2.48 8.43
C TRP A 352 4.43 1.60 9.61
N GLY A 353 5.60 1.85 10.22
CA GLY A 353 5.93 1.22 11.49
C GLY A 353 7.38 1.32 11.92
N ALA A 354 7.61 1.00 13.19
CA ALA A 354 8.93 0.71 13.72
C ALA A 354 9.26 -0.78 13.50
N ILE A 355 9.75 -1.13 12.32
CA ILE A 355 10.09 -2.53 12.00
C ILE A 355 11.52 -2.82 12.41
N VAL A 356 11.69 -3.34 13.63
CA VAL A 356 12.99 -3.71 14.19
C VAL A 356 13.47 -5.09 13.74
N ASN A 357 12.53 -5.94 13.36
CA ASN A 357 12.67 -7.33 12.94
C ASN A 357 12.71 -7.49 11.40
N THR A 358 13.58 -6.74 10.73
CA THR A 358 13.62 -6.62 9.26
C THR A 358 14.92 -7.13 8.63
N TYR A 359 14.84 -7.65 7.40
CA TYR A 359 16.01 -7.92 6.54
C TYR A 359 16.64 -6.63 5.97
N THR A 360 15.98 -5.49 6.16
CA THR A 360 16.41 -4.18 5.64
C THR A 360 16.70 -3.23 6.81
N PRO A 361 17.88 -3.30 7.45
CA PRO A 361 18.19 -2.52 8.67
C PRO A 361 18.03 -1.00 8.51
N VAL A 362 18.09 -0.45 7.30
CA VAL A 362 17.82 0.97 7.07
C VAL A 362 16.39 1.38 7.47
N GLN A 363 15.43 0.43 7.53
CA GLN A 363 14.06 0.69 7.97
C GLN A 363 13.94 0.99 9.49
N CYS A 364 14.87 0.52 10.31
CA CYS A 364 14.92 0.82 11.76
C CYS A 364 16.18 1.57 12.19
N GLY A 365 17.12 1.83 11.28
CA GLY A 365 18.45 2.38 11.61
C GLY A 365 18.44 3.76 12.27
N THR A 366 17.30 4.46 12.23
CA THR A 366 17.08 5.77 12.85
C THR A 366 16.41 5.71 14.22
N ILE A 367 16.08 4.52 14.74
CA ILE A 367 15.28 4.35 15.96
C ILE A 367 16.17 3.81 17.08
N PRO A 368 16.64 4.66 18.02
CA PRO A 368 17.31 4.19 19.22
C PRO A 368 16.33 3.42 20.10
N HIS A 369 16.77 2.28 20.66
CA HIS A 369 15.96 1.44 21.56
C HIS A 369 15.27 2.27 22.65
N ALA A 370 16.03 3.10 23.37
CA ALA A 370 15.52 3.95 24.46
C ALA A 370 14.52 5.05 24.04
N GLN A 371 14.35 5.30 22.73
CA GLN A 371 13.44 6.32 22.19
C GLN A 371 12.31 5.72 21.35
N ALA A 372 12.27 4.39 21.17
CA ALA A 372 11.40 3.75 20.19
C ALA A 372 9.91 4.00 20.48
N ASP A 373 9.50 3.86 21.74
CA ASP A 373 8.14 4.15 22.20
C ASP A 373 7.72 5.60 21.94
N GLN A 374 8.63 6.53 22.26
CA GLN A 374 8.38 7.96 22.06
C GLN A 374 8.27 8.30 20.58
N ILE A 375 9.11 7.71 19.72
CA ILE A 375 9.10 7.92 18.27
C ILE A 375 7.77 7.43 17.68
N VAL A 376 7.33 6.21 18.00
CA VAL A 376 6.05 5.67 17.53
C VAL A 376 4.88 6.53 18.02
N THR A 377 4.90 6.90 19.31
CA THR A 377 3.85 7.75 19.91
C THR A 377 3.78 9.13 19.26
N ASN A 378 4.93 9.76 19.00
CA ASN A 378 5.00 11.06 18.33
C ASN A 378 4.44 10.99 16.91
N PHE A 379 4.74 9.91 16.17
CA PHE A 379 4.24 9.72 14.82
C PHE A 379 2.72 9.48 14.79
N LEU A 380 2.18 8.67 15.71
CA LEU A 380 0.74 8.50 15.90
C LEU A 380 0.03 9.83 16.22
N ASN A 381 0.61 10.62 17.13
CA ASN A 381 0.08 11.95 17.48
C ASN A 381 0.13 12.93 16.31
N TYR A 382 1.21 12.90 15.51
CA TYR A 382 1.29 13.68 14.29
C TYR A 382 0.18 13.30 13.30
N MET A 383 -0.02 12.00 13.03
CA MET A 383 -1.09 11.52 12.16
C MET A 383 -2.48 11.95 12.66
N ALA A 384 -2.74 11.85 13.97
CA ALA A 384 -3.97 12.37 14.57
C ALA A 384 -4.12 13.89 14.37
N SER A 385 -3.05 14.67 14.55
CA SER A 385 -3.08 16.14 14.36
C SER A 385 -3.40 16.57 12.91
N ARG A 386 -3.31 15.64 11.95
CA ARG A 386 -3.61 15.84 10.54
C ARG A 386 -4.87 15.12 10.08
N ASN A 387 -5.59 14.43 10.98
CA ASN A 387 -6.68 13.51 10.65
C ASN A 387 -6.26 12.52 9.54
N ALA A 388 -5.01 12.06 9.57
CA ALA A 388 -4.48 11.14 8.58
C ALA A 388 -5.12 9.77 8.74
N ASN A 389 -5.47 9.17 7.60
CA ASN A 389 -5.85 7.77 7.51
C ASN A 389 -4.57 6.92 7.58
N TRP A 390 -4.62 5.70 8.10
CA TRP A 390 -3.44 4.83 8.13
C TRP A 390 -3.75 3.35 8.32
N THR A 391 -2.85 2.51 7.81
CA THR A 391 -2.73 1.09 8.15
C THR A 391 -1.30 0.78 8.59
N ALA A 392 -1.15 0.31 9.83
CA ALA A 392 0.13 -0.10 10.39
C ALA A 392 0.62 -1.40 9.76
N TRP A 393 1.93 -1.52 9.52
CA TRP A 393 2.57 -2.76 9.10
C TRP A 393 3.14 -3.51 10.30
N GLU A 394 2.64 -4.70 10.65
CA GLU A 394 1.39 -5.30 10.18
C GLU A 394 0.76 -6.13 11.30
N PHE A 395 -0.51 -6.54 11.15
CA PHE A 395 -1.25 -7.29 12.16
C PHE A 395 -0.93 -8.78 12.14
N THR A 396 0.37 -9.09 12.31
CA THR A 396 0.93 -10.45 12.27
C THR A 396 1.89 -10.67 13.45
N PRO A 397 2.20 -11.94 13.76
CA PRO A 397 3.21 -12.30 14.75
C PRO A 397 4.53 -11.56 14.56
N TYR A 398 5.12 -11.14 15.68
CA TYR A 398 6.38 -10.38 15.76
C TYR A 398 6.31 -8.93 15.27
N HIS A 399 5.17 -8.49 14.73
CA HIS A 399 4.93 -7.10 14.35
C HIS A 399 3.98 -6.43 15.34
N LEU A 400 2.66 -6.43 15.12
CA LEU A 400 1.70 -5.88 16.08
C LEU A 400 1.26 -6.89 17.15
N ILE A 401 1.24 -8.19 16.83
CA ILE A 401 0.77 -9.23 17.76
C ILE A 401 1.87 -10.28 17.99
N GLN A 402 1.78 -11.03 19.08
CA GLN A 402 2.70 -12.13 19.39
C GLN A 402 2.29 -13.42 18.68
N ASP A 403 0.99 -13.68 18.54
CA ASP A 403 0.44 -14.88 17.92
C ASP A 403 -1.04 -14.67 17.50
N TYR A 404 -1.55 -15.52 16.61
CA TYR A 404 -2.94 -15.49 16.11
C TYR A 404 -3.97 -16.19 17.03
N THR A 405 -3.58 -16.65 18.21
CA THR A 405 -4.47 -17.31 19.19
C THR A 405 -4.90 -16.35 20.28
N THR A 406 -3.94 -15.66 20.89
CA THR A 406 -4.15 -14.72 21.99
C THR A 406 -4.26 -13.28 21.51
N PHE A 407 -3.69 -12.98 20.32
CA PHE A 407 -3.56 -11.62 19.80
C PHE A 407 -2.91 -10.65 20.82
N THR A 408 -2.06 -11.18 21.70
CA THR A 408 -1.33 -10.38 22.67
C THR A 408 -0.47 -9.37 21.93
N PRO A 409 -0.52 -8.06 22.24
CA PRO A 409 0.30 -7.08 21.55
C PRO A 409 1.80 -7.32 21.80
N THR A 410 2.63 -7.04 20.81
CA THR A 410 4.09 -6.95 20.99
C THR A 410 4.47 -5.71 21.81
N THR A 411 5.72 -5.65 22.26
CA THR A 411 6.31 -4.46 22.89
C THR A 411 7.72 -4.20 22.36
N LEU A 412 8.13 -2.93 22.32
CA LEU A 412 9.50 -2.52 22.02
C LEU A 412 10.41 -2.49 23.27
N ASP A 413 9.84 -2.73 24.47
CA ASP A 413 10.53 -2.71 25.77
C ASP A 413 11.38 -3.96 26.07
N ILE A 414 11.47 -4.90 25.12
CA ILE A 414 12.36 -6.05 25.23
C ILE A 414 13.68 -5.77 24.49
N PRO A 415 14.79 -6.48 24.79
CA PRO A 415 16.03 -6.32 24.04
C PRO A 415 15.85 -6.63 22.55
N TRP A 416 16.31 -5.74 21.69
CA TRP A 416 16.40 -5.96 20.26
C TRP A 416 17.53 -5.14 19.66
N THR A 417 18.03 -5.58 18.51
CA THR A 417 18.93 -4.81 17.65
C THR A 417 18.23 -4.60 16.32
N CYS A 418 18.32 -3.40 15.76
CA CYS A 418 17.74 -3.12 14.46
C CYS A 418 18.28 -4.09 13.39
N GLY A 419 17.37 -4.76 12.69
CA GLY A 419 17.71 -5.75 11.68
C GLY A 419 17.81 -7.18 12.22
N ASP A 420 17.53 -7.40 13.50
CA ASP A 420 17.43 -8.74 14.06
C ASP A 420 16.12 -9.39 13.63
N THR A 421 16.16 -10.18 12.57
CA THR A 421 15.03 -10.91 12.00
C THR A 421 14.41 -11.94 12.94
N THR A 422 15.08 -12.25 14.07
CA THR A 422 14.57 -13.15 15.11
C THR A 422 13.93 -12.43 16.28
N SER A 423 13.98 -11.09 16.29
CA SER A 423 13.37 -10.29 17.34
C SER A 423 11.84 -10.42 17.32
N HIS A 424 11.26 -10.57 18.50
CA HIS A 424 9.81 -10.52 18.70
C HIS A 424 9.34 -9.13 19.19
N ALA A 425 10.21 -8.13 19.13
CA ALA A 425 9.91 -6.78 19.54
C ALA A 425 9.05 -6.08 18.49
N GLY A 426 8.09 -5.28 18.93
CA GLY A 426 7.19 -4.59 18.01
C GLY A 426 6.28 -3.59 18.69
N MET A 427 5.65 -2.73 17.89
CA MET A 427 4.92 -1.55 18.36
C MET A 427 3.47 -1.84 18.79
N GLY A 428 3.09 -3.10 18.96
CA GLY A 428 1.70 -3.53 19.18
C GLY A 428 1.01 -2.84 20.35
N THR A 429 1.68 -2.82 21.51
CA THR A 429 1.14 -2.22 22.74
C THR A 429 0.84 -0.73 22.54
N ILE A 430 1.76 0.00 21.92
CA ILE A 430 1.62 1.45 21.68
C ILE A 430 0.45 1.73 20.74
N VAL A 431 0.37 1.01 19.61
CA VAL A 431 -0.70 1.18 18.62
C VAL A 431 -2.06 0.84 19.23
N ARG A 432 -2.18 -0.27 19.96
CA ARG A 432 -3.44 -0.64 20.63
C ARG A 432 -3.87 0.39 21.66
N ASN A 433 -2.95 0.87 22.49
CA ASN A 433 -3.25 1.85 23.52
C ASN A 433 -3.74 3.17 22.91
N PHE A 434 -3.08 3.63 21.84
CA PHE A 434 -3.50 4.80 21.08
C PHE A 434 -4.93 4.66 20.54
N LEU A 435 -5.26 3.53 19.90
CA LEU A 435 -6.59 3.29 19.34
C LEU A 435 -7.69 3.13 20.40
N THR A 436 -7.34 2.58 21.56
CA THR A 436 -8.31 2.29 22.65
C THR A 436 -8.37 3.37 23.73
N GLY A 437 -7.53 4.42 23.63
CA GLY A 437 -7.44 5.51 24.60
C GLY A 437 -6.92 5.08 25.99
N LYS A 438 -6.04 4.07 26.03
CA LYS A 438 -5.48 3.50 27.26
C LYS A 438 -4.08 3.98 27.58
#